data_AF-A0A9W6HWB6-F1
#
_entry.id   AF-A0A9W6HWB6-F1
#
_cell.length_a   1.000
_cell.length_b   1.000
_cell.length_c   1.000
_cell.angle_alpha   90.00
_cell.angle_beta   90.00
_cell.angle_gamma   90.00
#
_symmetry.space_group_name_H-M   'P 1'
#
loop_
_entity.id
_entity.type
_entity.pdbx_description
1 polymer ?
#
loop_
_entity_poly.entity_id
_entity_poly.type
_entity_poly.pdbx_seq_one_letter_code
_entity_poly.pdbx_strand_id
1 'polypeptide(L)'
;MRIHGEDYAAAVRRLTERGSGGASWRDDGLLSMLIGPYTEASTLGLRAMTGLSEVIDGTGETMNTVLANTDTAEAASIEQSSGLYGAQDDPYAPYGERRI
;
A
#
# COMPACT_ATOMS: atom_id res chain seq x y z
N MET A 1 2.50 5.97 -1.25
CA MET A 1 2.52 4.65 -1.93
C MET A 1 1.40 4.48 -2.97
N ARG A 2 0.25 5.17 -2.84
CA ARG A 2 -0.89 5.11 -3.80
C ARG A 2 -0.52 5.36 -5.27
N ILE A 3 0.32 6.36 -5.55
CA ILE A 3 0.67 6.76 -6.93
C ILE A 3 1.28 5.59 -7.73
N HIS A 4 2.16 4.79 -7.12
CA HIS A 4 2.83 3.70 -7.83
C HIS A 4 1.94 2.47 -8.06
N GLY A 5 0.97 2.21 -7.18
CA GLY A 5 -0.04 1.16 -7.36
C GLY A 5 -1.04 1.52 -8.45
N GLU A 6 -1.52 2.77 -8.45
CA GLU A 6 -2.44 3.29 -9.46
C GLU A 6 -1.81 3.32 -10.86
N ASP A 7 -0.56 3.75 -10.98
CA ASP A 7 0.19 3.74 -12.25
C ASP A 7 0.37 2.30 -12.78
N TYR A 8 0.68 1.35 -11.89
CA TYR A 8 0.81 -0.06 -12.23
C TYR A 8 -0.51 -0.67 -12.69
N ALA A 9 -1.60 -0.44 -11.94
CA ALA A 9 -2.94 -0.89 -12.29
C ALA A 9 -3.40 -0.31 -13.63
N ALA A 10 -3.13 0.98 -13.89
CA ALA A 10 -3.43 1.63 -15.16
C ALA A 10 -2.66 1.01 -16.33
N ALA A 11 -1.39 0.66 -16.13
CA ALA A 11 -0.57 -0.01 -17.13
C ALA A 11 -1.10 -1.42 -17.45
N VAL A 12 -1.48 -2.20 -16.43
CA VAL A 12 -2.08 -3.54 -16.59
C VAL A 12 -3.43 -3.46 -17.32
N ARG A 13 -4.27 -2.49 -16.96
CA ARG A 13 -5.55 -2.25 -17.64
C ARG A 13 -5.34 -1.93 -19.12
N ARG A 14 -4.43 -1.02 -19.44
CA ARG A 14 -4.09 -0.67 -20.83
C ARG A 14 -3.58 -1.88 -21.62
N LEU A 15 -2.76 -2.73 -21.01
CA LEU A 15 -2.25 -3.94 -21.64
C LEU A 15 -3.36 -4.97 -21.88
N THR A 16 -4.32 -5.06 -20.96
CA THR A 16 -5.51 -5.92 -21.08
C THR A 16 -6.43 -5.46 -22.20
N GLU A 17 -6.72 -4.16 -22.26
CA GLU A 17 -7.55 -3.53 -23.31
C GLU A 17 -6.92 -3.68 -24.70
N ARG A 18 -5.58 -3.60 -24.79
CA ARG A 18 -4.84 -3.88 -26.03
C ARG A 18 -4.99 -5.35 -26.50
N GLY A 19 -5.23 -6.27 -25.58
CA GLY A 19 -5.30 -7.71 -25.85
C GLY A 19 -3.94 -8.32 -26.25
N SER A 20 -3.98 -9.56 -26.76
CA SER A 20 -2.76 -10.32 -27.10
C SER A 20 -1.97 -9.72 -28.26
N GLY A 21 -2.51 -8.77 -29.04
CA GLY A 21 -1.81 -8.22 -30.20
C GLY A 21 -1.58 -9.23 -31.34
N GLY A 22 -2.10 -10.46 -31.25
CA GLY A 22 -1.96 -11.49 -32.29
C GLY A 22 -2.54 -11.07 -33.64
N ALA A 23 -3.42 -10.07 -33.66
CA ALA A 23 -3.91 -9.46 -34.90
C ALA A 23 -2.82 -8.72 -35.70
N SER A 24 -1.70 -8.30 -35.09
CA SER A 24 -0.58 -7.69 -35.82
C SER A 24 0.36 -8.72 -36.47
N TRP A 25 0.18 -10.00 -36.17
CA TRP A 25 0.98 -11.12 -36.71
C TRP A 25 0.30 -11.78 -37.92
N ARG A 26 -0.80 -11.20 -38.42
CA ARG A 26 -1.79 -11.86 -39.28
C ARG A 26 -1.42 -12.03 -40.76
N ASP A 27 -0.22 -11.69 -41.22
CA ASP A 27 0.00 -11.54 -42.67
C ASP A 27 0.73 -12.72 -43.36
N ASP A 28 1.57 -13.53 -42.69
CA ASP A 28 2.52 -14.36 -43.46
C ASP A 28 2.34 -15.89 -43.36
N GLY A 29 1.37 -16.38 -42.58
CA GLY A 29 1.09 -17.83 -42.41
C GLY A 29 2.16 -18.63 -41.65
N LEU A 30 3.44 -18.24 -41.75
CA LEU A 30 4.59 -18.89 -41.14
C LEU A 30 4.55 -18.88 -39.60
N LEU A 31 4.07 -17.78 -39.02
CA LEU A 31 4.00 -17.60 -37.56
C LEU A 31 2.64 -17.99 -36.97
N SER A 32 1.71 -18.48 -37.79
CA SER A 32 0.35 -18.82 -37.36
C SER A 32 0.32 -19.88 -36.24
N MET A 33 1.24 -20.85 -36.29
CA MET A 33 1.40 -21.88 -35.26
C MET A 33 1.82 -21.32 -33.89
N LEU A 34 2.43 -20.14 -33.85
CA LEU A 34 2.88 -19.51 -32.60
C LEU A 34 1.80 -18.63 -31.97
N ILE A 35 0.72 -18.30 -32.69
CA ILE A 35 -0.35 -17.42 -32.19
C ILE A 35 -1.02 -18.02 -30.94
N GLY A 36 -1.27 -19.33 -30.94
CA GLY A 36 -1.87 -20.03 -29.80
C GLY A 36 -1.01 -19.94 -28.54
N PRO A 37 0.23 -20.46 -28.55
CA PRO A 37 1.16 -20.38 -27.41
C PRO A 37 1.43 -18.94 -26.96
N TYR A 38 1.57 -18.00 -27.90
CA TYR A 38 1.75 -16.58 -27.58
C TYR A 38 0.54 -15.98 -26.86
N THR A 39 -0.67 -16.31 -27.30
CA THR A 39 -1.92 -15.85 -26.67
C THR A 39 -2.05 -16.43 -25.26
N GLU A 40 -1.73 -17.71 -25.08
CA GLU A 40 -1.74 -18.37 -23.78
C GLU A 40 -0.74 -17.73 -22.81
N ALA A 41 0.52 -17.57 -23.24
CA ALA A 41 1.56 -16.93 -22.43
C ALA A 41 1.20 -15.49 -22.07
N SER A 42 0.64 -14.72 -23.02
CA SER A 42 0.20 -13.35 -22.78
C SER A 42 -0.95 -13.29 -21.77
N THR A 43 -1.90 -14.23 -21.85
CA THR A 43 -3.03 -14.32 -20.92
C THR A 43 -2.57 -14.70 -19.52
N LEU A 44 -1.65 -15.66 -19.40
CA LEU A 44 -1.06 -16.06 -18.12
C LEU A 44 -0.29 -14.91 -17.48
N GLY A 45 0.53 -14.21 -18.26
CA GLY A 45 1.26 -13.03 -17.80
C GLY A 45 0.33 -11.92 -17.30
N LEU A 46 -0.75 -11.63 -18.05
CA LEU A 46 -1.77 -10.67 -17.63
C LEU A 46 -2.42 -11.05 -16.31
N ARG A 47 -2.81 -12.32 -16.12
CA ARG A 47 -3.38 -12.80 -14.85
C ARG A 47 -2.41 -12.64 -13.68
N ALA A 48 -1.14 -12.98 -13.88
CA ALA A 48 -0.12 -12.81 -12.86
C ALA A 48 0.07 -11.32 -12.50
N MET A 49 0.12 -10.44 -13.50
CA MET A 49 0.27 -9.00 -13.27
C MET A 49 -0.93 -8.38 -12.54
N THR A 50 -2.16 -8.83 -12.83
CA THR A 50 -3.35 -8.42 -12.08
C THR A 50 -3.25 -8.82 -10.61
N GLY A 51 -2.88 -10.07 -10.31
CA GLY A 51 -2.70 -10.52 -8.93
C GLY A 51 -1.63 -9.72 -8.17
N LEU A 52 -0.53 -9.34 -8.85
CA LEU A 52 0.48 -8.46 -8.24
C LEU A 52 -0.07 -7.06 -7.92
N SER A 53 -0.98 -6.52 -8.74
CA SER A 53 -1.64 -5.22 -8.47
C SER A 53 -2.41 -5.26 -7.16
N GLU A 54 -3.20 -6.33 -6.95
CA GLU A 54 -4.01 -6.51 -5.75
C GLU A 54 -3.13 -6.60 -4.48
N VAL A 55 -1.99 -7.29 -4.57
CA VAL A 55 -1.03 -7.40 -3.46
C VAL A 55 -0.37 -6.05 -3.15
N ILE A 56 0.00 -5.27 -4.18
CA ILE A 56 0.58 -3.94 -4.01
C ILE A 56 -0.42 -3.01 -3.31
N ASP A 57 -1.67 -3.01 -3.76
CA ASP A 57 -2.73 -2.17 -3.17
C ASP A 57 -2.99 -2.58 -1.72
N GLY A 58 -3.11 -3.87 -1.43
CA GLY A 58 -3.30 -4.38 -0.07
C GLY A 58 -2.12 -4.08 0.87
N THR A 59 -0.90 -4.13 0.36
CA THR A 59 0.31 -3.75 1.13
C THR A 59 0.30 -2.25 1.44
N GLY A 60 -0.05 -1.41 0.46
CA GLY A 60 -0.16 0.04 0.65
C GLY A 60 -1.22 0.41 1.69
N GLU A 61 -2.37 -0.26 1.67
CA GLU A 61 -3.43 -0.03 2.66
C GLU A 61 -3.02 -0.47 4.06
N THR A 62 -2.34 -1.61 4.18
CA THR A 62 -1.80 -2.09 5.46
C THR A 62 -0.77 -1.10 6.02
N MET A 63 0.12 -0.56 5.18
CA MET A 63 1.10 0.44 5.62
C MET A 63 0.44 1.74 6.09
N ASN A 64 -0.59 2.23 5.41
CA ASN A 64 -1.35 3.40 5.86
C ASN A 64 -2.01 3.14 7.22
N THR A 65 -2.57 1.94 7.40
CA THR A 65 -3.18 1.51 8.68
C THR A 65 -2.15 1.50 9.80
N VAL A 66 -0.96 0.94 9.56
CA VAL A 66 0.12 0.90 10.55
C VAL A 66 0.57 2.32 10.91
N LEU A 67 0.75 3.20 9.93
CA LEU A 67 1.11 4.61 10.17
C LEU A 67 0.07 5.30 11.06
N ALA A 68 -1.22 5.19 10.74
CA ALA A 68 -2.28 5.80 11.53
C ALA A 68 -2.33 5.27 12.97
N ASN A 69 -2.10 3.96 13.15
CA ASN A 69 -2.03 3.34 14.47
C ASN A 69 -0.81 3.83 15.26
N THR A 70 0.35 3.98 14.61
CA THR A 70 1.56 4.53 15.24
C THR A 70 1.34 5.97 15.66
N ASP A 71 0.81 6.84 14.79
CA ASP A 71 0.52 8.24 15.12
C ASP A 71 -0.44 8.35 16.31
N THR A 72 -1.47 7.50 16.35
CA THR A 72 -2.44 7.45 17.46
C THR A 72 -1.78 6.99 18.76
N ALA A 73 -0.92 5.96 18.69
CA ALA A 73 -0.20 5.46 19.85
C ALA A 73 0.81 6.48 20.39
N GLU A 74 1.50 7.20 19.51
CA GLU A 74 2.41 8.28 19.90
C GLU A 74 1.66 9.43 20.57
N ALA A 75 0.53 9.87 20.01
CA ALA A 75 -0.29 10.91 20.62
C ALA A 75 -0.78 10.52 22.03
N ALA A 76 -1.26 9.28 22.19
CA ALA A 76 -1.69 8.76 23.49
C ALA A 76 -0.53 8.65 24.49
N SER A 77 0.66 8.26 24.01
CA SER A 77 1.86 8.19 24.85
C SER A 77 2.31 9.58 25.31
N ILE A 78 2.27 10.58 24.43
CA ILE A 78 2.56 11.97 24.77
C ILE A 78 1.56 12.48 25.82
N GLU A 79 0.26 12.27 25.61
CA GLU A 79 -0.79 12.64 26.58
C GLU A 79 -0.54 12.00 27.94
N GLN A 80 -0.31 10.68 27.97
CA GLN A 80 -0.03 9.95 29.20
C GLN A 80 1.23 10.47 29.91
N SER A 81 2.32 10.71 29.17
CA SER A 81 3.55 11.24 29.73
C SER A 81 3.36 12.65 30.30
N SER A 82 2.60 13.51 29.61
CA SER A 82 2.28 14.85 30.07
C SER A 82 1.44 14.85 31.35
N GLY A 83 0.51 13.89 31.48
CA GLY A 83 -0.28 13.71 32.70
C GLY A 83 0.55 13.21 33.89
N LEU A 84 1.56 12.37 33.64
CA LEU A 84 2.44 11.83 34.67
C LEU A 84 3.50 12.84 35.12
N TYR A 85 4.16 13.53 34.18
CA TYR A 85 5.23 14.49 34.48
C TYR A 85 4.70 15.90 34.84
N GLY A 86 3.59 16.34 34.23
CA GLY A 86 2.91 17.58 34.63
C GLY A 86 2.30 17.52 36.03
N ALA A 87 2.06 16.31 36.56
CA ALA A 87 1.68 16.11 37.96
C ALA A 87 2.89 16.00 38.92
N GLN A 88 4.12 15.89 38.41
CA GLN A 88 5.34 15.81 39.21
C GLN A 88 6.06 17.16 39.40
N ASP A 89 5.72 18.20 38.63
CA ASP A 89 6.38 19.50 38.65
C ASP A 89 5.82 20.50 39.69
N ASP A 90 5.75 20.10 40.96
CA ASP A 90 5.89 21.10 42.04
C ASP A 90 6.91 20.66 43.12
N PRO A 91 8.21 20.76 42.82
CA PRO A 91 9.27 20.62 43.81
C PRO A 91 9.37 21.81 44.79
N TYR A 92 8.47 22.80 44.69
CA TYR A 92 8.41 24.00 45.55
C TYR A 92 7.09 24.15 46.31
N ALA A 93 6.28 23.09 46.43
CA ALA A 93 5.09 23.09 47.28
C ALA A 93 5.51 23.53 48.69
N PRO A 94 5.09 24.72 49.17
CA PRO A 94 5.67 25.30 50.37
C PRO A 94 5.33 24.45 51.58
N TYR A 95 6.35 24.10 52.36
CA TYR A 95 6.20 23.50 53.69
C TYR A 95 5.44 24.47 54.62
N GLY A 96 4.12 24.35 54.70
CA GLY A 96 3.28 25.05 55.69
C GLY A 96 1.83 24.63 55.51
N GLU A 97 1.07 24.15 56.49
CA GLU A 97 1.19 24.20 57.93
C GLU A 97 0.63 22.89 58.50
N ARG A 98 1.33 22.27 59.44
CA ARG A 98 0.70 21.29 60.34
C ARG A 98 -0.18 22.09 61.30
N ARG A 99 -1.50 22.09 61.07
CA ARG A 99 -2.46 22.52 62.09
C ARG A 99 -2.56 21.43 63.16
N ILE A 100 -2.28 21.87 64.39
CA ILE A 100 -2.52 21.19 65.65
C ILE A 100 -4.04 21.15 65.90
#